data_AF-A0A9E6F8X5-F1
#
_entry.id   AF-A0A9E6F8X5-F1
#
_cell.length_a   1.000
_cell.length_b   1.000
_cell.length_c   1.000
_cell.angle_alpha   90.00
_cell.angle_beta   90.00
_cell.angle_gamma   90.00
#
_symmetry.space_group_name_H-M   'P 1'
#
loop_
_entity.id
_entity.type
_entity.pdbx_description
1 polymer ?
#
loop_
_entity_poly.entity_id
_entity_poly.type
_entity_poly.pdbx_seq_one_letter_code
_entity_poly.pdbx_strand_id
1 'polypeptide(L)'
;MRSGLKNIQRCPGCGNFLIIAAIKSAFEELGIESHQRVLVSGIGCSGKAPQYIDGYAAETLHGRALPFATGVKLARPDMTVMAMGGDGDGYGIGMGHFIHACRKNLDITYLVFDNENYALTTGQASPMTSLGAKTKTTPEGNTTPPFRPLELAREAGCQFAKQGFSKDLKGLKELIKEAILHPGFALLDIVQDCPSFKRW
;
A
#
# COMPACT_ATOMS: atom_id res chain seq x y z
N MET A 1 -15.46 16.54 2.38
CA MET A 1 -15.69 15.14 2.81
C MET A 1 -17.07 14.72 2.33
N ARG A 2 -17.26 13.56 1.69
CA ARG A 2 -18.62 13.08 1.34
C ARG A 2 -19.35 12.77 2.64
N SER A 3 -20.17 13.71 3.11
CA SER A 3 -21.00 13.57 4.31
C SER A 3 -21.95 12.38 4.10
N GLY A 4 -21.58 11.20 4.61
CA GLY A 4 -22.38 9.97 4.42
C GLY A 4 -21.60 8.65 4.35
N LEU A 5 -20.28 8.66 4.13
CA LEU A 5 -19.45 7.44 4.22
C LEU A 5 -19.12 7.08 5.68
N LYS A 6 -20.15 6.87 6.51
CA LYS A 6 -19.96 6.55 7.94
C LYS A 6 -19.39 5.14 8.17
N ASN A 7 -19.52 4.24 7.20
CA ASN A 7 -19.07 2.86 7.34
C ASN A 7 -17.96 2.55 6.33
N ILE A 8 -16.77 2.24 6.83
CA ILE A 8 -15.69 1.66 6.05
C ILE A 8 -16.17 0.31 5.51
N GLN A 9 -16.27 0.19 4.18
CA GLN A 9 -16.83 -1.00 3.51
C GLN A 9 -15.76 -2.10 3.39
N ARG A 10 -15.49 -2.76 4.51
CA ARG A 10 -14.52 -3.86 4.63
C ARG A 10 -15.13 -5.04 5.36
N CYS A 11 -14.59 -6.22 5.10
CA CYS A 11 -14.94 -7.42 5.84
C CYS A 11 -14.57 -7.24 7.32
N PRO A 12 -15.41 -7.69 8.27
CA PRO A 12 -15.07 -7.66 9.69
C PRO A 12 -13.72 -8.35 9.96
N GLY A 13 -12.84 -7.70 10.72
CA GLY A 13 -11.49 -8.18 11.02
C GLY A 13 -10.43 -7.91 9.94
N CYS A 14 -10.75 -7.19 8.86
CA CYS A 14 -9.77 -6.85 7.83
C CYS A 14 -8.67 -5.90 8.36
N GLY A 15 -7.40 -6.21 8.08
CA GLY A 15 -6.27 -5.39 8.54
C GLY A 15 -6.28 -3.95 7.99
N ASN A 16 -6.91 -3.71 6.85
CA ASN A 16 -7.10 -2.37 6.26
C ASN A 16 -7.70 -1.35 7.25
N PHE A 17 -8.53 -1.77 8.21
CA PHE A 17 -9.06 -0.85 9.24
C PHE A 17 -7.93 -0.22 10.07
N LEU A 18 -6.99 -1.05 10.52
CA LEU A 18 -5.88 -0.61 11.36
C LEU A 18 -4.87 0.20 10.55
N ILE A 19 -4.62 -0.17 9.29
CA ILE A 19 -3.74 0.61 8.41
C ILE A 19 -4.31 2.01 8.17
N ILE A 20 -5.61 2.13 7.86
CA ILE A 20 -6.26 3.44 7.67
C ILE A 20 -6.18 4.28 8.96
N ALA A 21 -6.38 3.65 10.13
CA ALA A 21 -6.23 4.34 11.41
C ALA A 21 -4.79 4.84 11.62
N ALA A 22 -3.79 4.00 11.35
CA ALA A 22 -2.37 4.35 11.47
C ALA A 22 -1.99 5.54 10.58
N ILE A 23 -2.46 5.55 9.33
CA ILE A 23 -2.20 6.65 8.38
C ILE A 23 -2.82 7.97 8.88
N LYS A 24 -4.06 7.93 9.36
CA LYS A 24 -4.72 9.13 9.92
C LYS A 24 -3.94 9.71 11.10
N SER A 25 -3.58 8.86 12.05
CA SER A 25 -2.81 9.27 13.22
C SER A 25 -1.41 9.78 12.85
N ALA A 26 -0.76 9.18 11.85
CA ALA A 26 0.55 9.63 11.38
C ALA A 26 0.47 11.05 10.79
N PHE A 27 -0.53 11.34 9.97
CA PHE A 27 -0.70 12.69 9.44
C PHE A 27 -1.05 13.72 10.52
N GLU A 28 -1.90 13.35 11.48
CA GLU A 28 -2.28 14.20 12.61
C GLU A 28 -1.05 14.56 13.47
N GLU A 29 -0.22 13.58 13.84
CA GLU A 29 0.99 13.81 14.63
C GLU A 29 2.08 14.60 13.89
N LEU A 30 2.12 14.51 12.56
CA LEU A 30 3.03 15.30 11.73
C LEU A 30 2.48 16.70 11.41
N GLY A 31 1.23 17.02 11.79
CA GLY A 31 0.59 18.29 11.45
C GLY A 31 0.40 18.50 9.95
N ILE A 32 0.26 17.41 9.17
CA ILE A 32 0.07 17.49 7.71
C ILE A 32 -1.43 17.63 7.42
N GLU A 33 -1.81 18.86 7.10
CA GLU A 33 -3.19 19.23 6.82
C GLU A 33 -3.70 18.59 5.53
N SER A 34 -5.02 18.40 5.44
CA SER A 34 -5.66 17.75 4.28
C SER A 34 -5.33 18.41 2.94
N HIS A 35 -5.14 19.73 2.92
CA HIS A 35 -4.81 20.49 1.71
C HIS A 35 -3.34 20.37 1.27
N GLN A 36 -2.47 19.78 2.09
CA GLN A 36 -1.04 19.60 1.84
C GLN A 36 -0.69 18.19 1.35
N ARG A 37 -1.66 17.28 1.30
CA ARG A 37 -1.43 15.87 0.97
C ARG A 37 -2.24 15.39 -0.23
N VAL A 38 -1.62 14.52 -1.03
CA VAL A 38 -2.26 13.79 -2.13
C VAL A 38 -2.12 12.29 -1.90
N LEU A 39 -3.24 11.59 -1.86
CA LEU A 39 -3.32 10.14 -1.70
C LEU A 39 -3.63 9.49 -3.05
N VAL A 40 -2.72 8.68 -3.56
CA VAL A 40 -2.86 8.04 -4.86
C VAL A 40 -2.96 6.54 -4.67
N SER A 41 -3.99 5.90 -5.22
CA SER A 41 -4.15 4.45 -5.08
C SER A 41 -4.32 3.73 -6.41
N GLY A 42 -3.93 2.46 -6.42
CA GLY A 42 -4.27 1.52 -7.49
C GLY A 42 -5.65 0.89 -7.27
N ILE A 43 -5.82 -0.33 -7.77
CA ILE A 43 -7.10 -1.06 -7.69
C ILE A 43 -6.95 -2.28 -6.78
N GLY A 44 -7.92 -2.46 -5.89
CA GLY A 44 -7.97 -3.58 -4.96
C GLY A 44 -8.75 -3.22 -3.72
N CYS A 45 -8.78 -4.12 -2.73
CA CYS A 45 -9.31 -3.77 -1.42
C CYS A 45 -8.49 -2.58 -0.89
N SER A 46 -7.17 -2.71 -0.78
CA SER A 46 -6.24 -1.61 -0.46
C SER A 46 -6.52 -0.31 -1.23
N GLY A 47 -6.81 -0.40 -2.52
CA GLY A 47 -7.07 0.72 -3.43
C GLY A 47 -8.16 1.70 -2.97
N LYS A 48 -9.15 1.22 -2.19
CA LYS A 48 -10.22 2.09 -1.64
C LYS A 48 -9.80 2.93 -0.42
N ALA A 49 -8.59 2.75 0.11
CA ALA A 49 -8.16 3.43 1.34
C ALA A 49 -8.25 4.97 1.29
N PRO A 50 -7.87 5.66 0.19
CA PRO A 50 -8.00 7.11 0.08
C PRO A 50 -9.45 7.63 0.23
N GLN A 51 -10.46 6.80 -0.03
CA GLN A 51 -11.86 7.20 0.16
C GLN A 51 -12.23 7.47 1.62
N TYR A 52 -11.39 7.02 2.56
CA TYR A 52 -11.62 7.10 4.01
C TYR A 52 -10.63 8.01 4.74
N ILE A 53 -9.72 8.68 4.02
CA ILE A 53 -8.69 9.56 4.59
C ILE A 53 -8.86 10.94 3.93
N ASP A 54 -8.92 12.01 4.72
CA ASP A 54 -9.13 13.35 4.16
C ASP A 54 -7.93 13.81 3.33
N GLY A 55 -8.17 14.64 2.31
CA GLY A 55 -7.14 15.21 1.45
C GLY A 55 -7.51 15.11 -0.02
N TYR A 56 -6.58 15.52 -0.89
CA TYR A 56 -6.74 15.26 -2.32
C TYR A 56 -6.50 13.78 -2.58
N ALA A 57 -7.33 13.15 -3.41
CA ALA A 57 -7.24 11.72 -3.66
C ALA A 57 -7.45 11.39 -5.13
N ALA A 58 -6.68 10.42 -5.64
CA ALA A 58 -6.85 9.85 -6.97
C ALA A 58 -6.84 8.32 -6.87
N GLU A 59 -7.98 7.70 -7.12
CA GLU A 59 -8.07 6.25 -7.37
C GLU A 59 -7.81 6.04 -8.86
N THR A 60 -6.70 5.38 -9.18
CA THR A 60 -6.15 5.33 -10.54
C THR A 60 -6.48 3.99 -11.22
N LEU A 61 -5.57 3.47 -12.03
CA LEU A 61 -5.69 2.17 -12.68
C LEU A 61 -4.86 1.12 -11.92
N HIS A 62 -5.19 -0.16 -12.14
CA HIS A 62 -4.51 -1.27 -11.48
C HIS A 62 -2.99 -1.26 -11.78
N GLY A 63 -2.18 -1.16 -10.73
CA GLY A 63 -0.72 -1.03 -10.75
C GLY A 63 -0.21 0.28 -11.35
N ARG A 64 -1.03 1.34 -11.42
CA ARG A 64 -0.65 2.65 -11.97
C ARG A 64 -0.63 3.78 -10.94
N ALA A 65 -0.69 3.43 -9.65
CA ALA A 65 -0.55 4.40 -8.56
C ALA A 65 0.79 5.17 -8.62
N LEU A 66 1.90 4.45 -8.81
CA LEU A 66 3.24 5.05 -8.81
C LEU A 66 3.53 5.97 -10.01
N PRO A 67 3.16 5.61 -11.26
CA PRO A 67 3.24 6.56 -12.38
C PRO A 67 2.44 7.84 -12.15
N PHE A 68 1.22 7.72 -11.59
CA PHE A 68 0.39 8.88 -11.30
C PHE A 68 0.99 9.74 -10.18
N ALA A 69 1.41 9.11 -9.08
CA ALA A 69 2.08 9.77 -7.95
C ALA A 69 3.38 10.47 -8.38
N THR A 70 4.14 9.86 -9.30
CA THR A 70 5.32 10.47 -9.94
C THR A 70 4.95 11.78 -10.64
N GLY A 71 3.88 11.77 -11.45
CA GLY A 71 3.40 12.99 -12.12
C GLY A 71 2.99 14.07 -11.12
N VAL A 72 2.25 13.69 -10.07
CA VAL A 72 1.86 14.61 -8.98
C VAL A 72 3.09 15.22 -8.31
N LYS A 73 4.07 14.41 -7.90
CA LYS A 73 5.23 14.90 -7.16
C LYS A 73 6.15 15.78 -8.02
N LEU A 74 6.26 15.48 -9.31
CA LEU A 74 7.00 16.34 -10.25
C LEU A 74 6.31 17.69 -10.49
N ALA A 75 4.96 17.70 -10.58
CA ALA A 75 4.19 18.92 -10.80
C ALA A 75 4.02 19.76 -9.53
N ARG A 76 3.97 19.12 -8.35
CA ARG A 76 3.78 19.73 -7.03
C ARG A 76 4.78 19.16 -6.03
N PRO A 77 6.06 19.57 -6.10
CA PRO A 77 7.11 19.09 -5.19
C PRO A 77 6.85 19.43 -3.71
N ASP A 78 6.05 20.46 -3.45
CA ASP A 78 5.66 20.95 -2.13
C ASP A 78 4.63 20.06 -1.42
N MET A 79 3.93 19.19 -2.16
CA MET A 79 2.89 18.33 -1.58
C MET A 79 3.49 17.05 -0.98
N THR A 80 2.90 16.59 0.13
CA THR A 80 3.14 15.24 0.66
C THR A 80 2.37 14.24 -0.21
N VAL A 81 3.09 13.38 -0.93
CA VAL A 81 2.49 12.41 -1.85
C VAL A 81 2.63 11.00 -1.27
N MET A 82 1.49 10.36 -1.03
CA MET A 82 1.44 8.97 -0.55
C MET A 82 0.74 8.09 -1.59
N ALA A 83 1.48 7.14 -2.15
CA ALA A 83 0.94 6.10 -3.00
C ALA A 83 0.55 4.87 -2.18
N MET A 84 -0.50 4.16 -2.59
CA MET A 84 -1.04 3.00 -1.88
C MET A 84 -1.48 1.90 -2.84
N GLY A 85 -1.16 0.65 -2.53
CA GLY A 85 -1.53 -0.51 -3.35
C GLY A 85 -1.68 -1.78 -2.52
N GLY A 86 -2.25 -2.81 -3.11
CA GLY A 86 -2.14 -4.17 -2.57
C GLY A 86 -0.86 -4.82 -3.09
N ASP A 87 -0.44 -5.91 -2.47
CA ASP A 87 0.62 -6.81 -2.97
C ASP A 87 0.46 -7.16 -4.46
N GLY A 88 -0.75 -7.53 -4.90
CA GLY A 88 -1.01 -7.83 -6.31
C GLY A 88 -0.99 -6.60 -7.24
N ASP A 89 -1.41 -5.44 -6.73
CA ASP A 89 -1.40 -4.17 -7.48
C ASP A 89 0.04 -3.65 -7.65
N GLY A 90 0.83 -3.68 -6.57
CA GLY A 90 2.18 -3.15 -6.51
C GLY A 90 3.25 -4.11 -7.03
N TYR A 91 3.26 -5.35 -6.54
CA TYR A 91 4.26 -6.36 -6.88
C TYR A 91 3.81 -7.31 -8.00
N GLY A 92 2.55 -7.22 -8.44
CA GLY A 92 2.07 -7.90 -9.64
C GLY A 92 2.20 -7.00 -10.86
N ILE A 93 1.07 -6.48 -11.33
CA ILE A 93 0.99 -5.65 -12.54
C ILE A 93 1.75 -4.30 -12.41
N GLY A 94 1.98 -3.83 -11.18
CA GLY A 94 2.71 -2.59 -10.89
C GLY A 94 4.24 -2.74 -10.78
N MET A 95 4.77 -3.97 -10.80
CA MET A 95 6.16 -4.25 -10.40
C MET A 95 7.19 -3.41 -11.17
N GLY A 96 7.04 -3.29 -12.49
CA GLY A 96 7.96 -2.48 -13.30
C GLY A 96 8.01 -1.02 -12.84
N HIS A 97 6.88 -0.43 -12.48
CA HIS A 97 6.85 0.95 -12.00
C HIS A 97 7.42 1.09 -10.60
N PHE A 98 7.23 0.09 -9.74
CA PHE A 98 7.83 0.05 -8.40
C PHE A 98 9.37 0.06 -8.47
N ILE A 99 9.96 -0.80 -9.29
CA ILE A 99 11.43 -0.84 -9.49
C ILE A 99 11.94 0.51 -10.01
N HIS A 100 11.25 1.14 -10.95
CA HIS A 100 11.65 2.46 -11.45
C HIS A 100 11.39 3.60 -10.46
N ALA A 101 10.43 3.48 -9.55
CA ALA A 101 10.19 4.46 -8.50
C ALA A 101 11.36 4.48 -7.49
N CYS A 102 11.85 3.29 -7.07
CA CYS A 102 13.08 3.17 -6.29
C CYS A 102 14.25 3.91 -6.97
N ARG A 103 14.50 3.61 -8.25
CA ARG A 103 15.62 4.18 -9.01
C ARG A 103 15.54 5.70 -9.18
N LYS A 104 14.33 6.25 -9.31
CA LYS A 104 14.12 7.70 -9.48
C LYS A 104 14.22 8.45 -8.15
N ASN A 105 14.03 7.75 -7.03
CA ASN A 105 14.12 8.28 -5.67
C ASN A 105 13.36 9.61 -5.46
N LEU A 106 12.17 9.74 -6.06
CA LEU A 106 11.30 10.87 -5.81
C LEU A 106 10.70 10.74 -4.41
N ASP A 107 10.59 11.87 -3.71
CA ASP A 107 9.99 11.98 -2.38
C ASP A 107 8.48 11.59 -2.40
N ILE A 108 8.26 10.29 -2.30
CA ILE A 108 6.96 9.61 -2.38
C ILE A 108 7.00 8.46 -1.38
N THR A 109 6.05 8.45 -0.45
CA THR A 109 5.80 7.31 0.42
C THR A 109 4.93 6.30 -0.31
N TYR A 110 5.35 5.05 -0.41
CA TYR A 110 4.58 3.96 -0.99
C TYR A 110 4.23 2.90 0.05
N LEU A 111 2.94 2.76 0.32
CA LEU A 111 2.40 1.76 1.25
C LEU A 111 1.83 0.58 0.47
N VAL A 112 2.40 -0.60 0.67
CA VAL A 112 1.85 -1.85 0.11
C VAL A 112 1.14 -2.62 1.19
N PHE A 113 -0.12 -2.95 0.94
CA PHE A 113 -0.99 -3.63 1.88
C PHE A 113 -0.96 -5.13 1.55
N ASP A 114 -0.01 -5.85 2.14
CA ASP A 114 0.25 -7.24 1.84
C ASP A 114 -0.68 -8.16 2.63
N ASN A 115 -1.66 -8.74 1.94
CA ASN A 115 -2.53 -9.77 2.49
C ASN A 115 -2.36 -11.12 1.78
N GLU A 116 -1.32 -11.26 0.96
CA GLU A 116 -0.97 -12.45 0.22
C GLU A 116 -2.06 -12.99 -0.74
N ASN A 117 -3.04 -12.18 -1.18
CA ASN A 117 -4.04 -12.60 -2.18
C ASN A 117 -4.75 -11.43 -2.90
N TYR A 118 -5.32 -11.70 -4.08
CA TYR A 118 -6.23 -10.76 -4.73
C TYR A 118 -7.65 -10.82 -4.12
N ALA A 119 -7.83 -10.19 -2.95
CA ALA A 119 -9.08 -10.27 -2.20
C ALA A 119 -10.31 -9.67 -2.92
N LEU A 120 -10.14 -8.53 -3.62
CA LEU A 120 -11.27 -7.84 -4.26
C LEU A 120 -11.84 -8.65 -5.43
N THR A 121 -10.99 -9.40 -6.12
CA THR A 121 -11.38 -10.33 -7.19
C THR A 121 -11.72 -11.72 -6.67
N THR A 122 -11.85 -11.86 -5.35
CA THR A 122 -12.33 -13.04 -4.63
C THR A 122 -11.31 -14.14 -4.29
N GLY A 123 -10.03 -13.79 -4.09
CA GLY A 123 -9.05 -14.64 -3.39
C GLY A 123 -8.18 -15.52 -4.28
N GLN A 124 -7.67 -14.96 -5.38
CA GLN A 124 -6.63 -15.58 -6.21
C GLN A 124 -5.24 -15.39 -5.59
N ALA A 125 -4.30 -16.29 -5.92
CA ALA A 125 -2.91 -16.14 -5.53
C ALA A 125 -2.31 -14.82 -6.07
N SER A 126 -1.63 -14.09 -5.19
CA SER A 126 -0.82 -12.91 -5.50
C SER A 126 0.66 -13.27 -5.58
N PRO A 127 1.53 -12.32 -5.99
CA PRO A 127 2.98 -12.51 -5.96
C PRO A 127 3.58 -12.66 -4.55
N MET A 128 2.80 -12.43 -3.50
CA MET A 128 3.20 -12.61 -2.10
C MET A 128 2.61 -13.88 -1.48
N THR A 129 1.72 -14.59 -2.19
CA THR A 129 1.14 -15.85 -1.70
C THR A 129 2.22 -16.86 -1.36
N SER A 130 2.21 -17.32 -0.10
CA SER A 130 3.13 -18.35 0.39
C SER A 130 3.15 -19.60 -0.50
N LEU A 131 4.33 -20.22 -0.65
CA LEU A 131 4.48 -21.47 -1.39
C LEU A 131 3.60 -22.57 -0.76
N GLY A 132 2.90 -23.33 -1.58
CA GLY A 132 1.96 -24.37 -1.14
C GLY A 132 0.59 -23.85 -0.66
N ALA A 133 0.41 -22.53 -0.50
CA ALA A 133 -0.88 -21.98 -0.06
C ALA A 133 -1.96 -22.21 -1.13
N LYS A 134 -3.09 -22.75 -0.71
CA LYS A 134 -4.24 -23.01 -1.58
C LYS A 134 -5.10 -21.77 -1.74
N THR A 135 -5.38 -21.39 -2.97
CA THR A 135 -6.26 -20.26 -3.32
C THR A 135 -7.29 -20.69 -4.36
N LYS A 136 -8.20 -19.80 -4.79
CA LYS A 136 -9.19 -20.15 -5.82
C LYS A 136 -8.58 -20.55 -7.17
N THR A 137 -7.42 -19.99 -7.50
CA THR A 137 -6.71 -20.27 -8.77
C THR A 137 -5.54 -21.24 -8.60
N THR A 138 -5.15 -21.53 -7.36
CA THR A 138 -4.12 -22.52 -7.02
C THR A 138 -4.70 -23.56 -6.05
N PRO A 139 -5.71 -24.35 -6.46
CA PRO A 139 -6.38 -25.31 -5.56
C PRO A 139 -5.44 -26.42 -5.05
N GLU A 140 -4.41 -26.75 -5.82
CA GLU A 140 -3.36 -27.71 -5.44
C GLU A 140 -2.20 -27.06 -4.68
N GLY A 141 -2.28 -25.75 -4.41
CA GLY A 141 -1.23 -24.97 -3.75
C GLY A 141 -0.45 -24.10 -4.73
N ASN A 142 0.00 -22.94 -4.27
CA ASN A 142 0.85 -22.04 -5.06
C ASN A 142 2.21 -22.69 -5.31
N THR A 143 2.65 -22.72 -6.56
CA THR A 143 3.93 -23.30 -6.99
C THR A 143 5.01 -22.24 -7.24
N THR A 144 4.64 -20.96 -7.22
CA THR A 144 5.57 -19.85 -7.48
C THR A 144 6.09 -19.29 -6.16
N PRO A 145 7.42 -19.23 -5.93
CA PRO A 145 7.97 -18.60 -4.73
C PRO A 145 7.50 -17.14 -4.59
N PRO A 146 7.11 -16.69 -3.39
CA PRO A 146 6.70 -15.31 -3.18
C PRO A 146 7.89 -14.36 -3.35
N PHE A 147 7.61 -13.13 -3.79
CA PHE A 147 8.63 -12.09 -3.81
C PHE A 147 9.11 -11.73 -2.41
N ARG A 148 10.32 -11.16 -2.35
CA ARG A 148 10.90 -10.54 -1.16
C ARG A 148 11.00 -9.05 -1.39
N PRO A 149 9.92 -8.28 -1.16
CA PRO A 149 9.82 -6.90 -1.64
C PRO A 149 10.89 -5.98 -1.04
N LEU A 150 11.31 -6.21 0.21
CA LEU A 150 12.39 -5.44 0.82
C LEU A 150 13.74 -5.69 0.14
N GLU A 151 14.05 -6.94 -0.21
CA GLU A 151 15.28 -7.29 -0.94
C GLU A 151 15.23 -6.68 -2.35
N LEU A 152 14.11 -6.85 -3.06
CA LEU A 152 13.90 -6.25 -4.38
C LEU A 152 14.02 -4.72 -4.37
N ALA A 153 13.46 -4.05 -3.36
CA ALA A 153 13.57 -2.61 -3.20
C ALA A 153 15.04 -2.18 -3.08
N ARG A 154 15.79 -2.89 -2.22
CA ARG A 154 17.22 -2.61 -2.00
C ARG A 154 18.03 -2.82 -3.27
N GLU A 155 17.81 -3.93 -3.98
CA GLU A 155 18.47 -4.20 -5.27
C GLU A 155 18.08 -3.16 -6.34
N ALA A 156 16.85 -2.63 -6.30
CA ALA A 156 16.41 -1.56 -7.17
C ALA A 156 16.94 -0.16 -6.77
N GLY A 157 17.65 -0.04 -5.64
CA GLY A 157 18.26 1.21 -5.17
C GLY A 157 17.40 2.05 -4.22
N CYS A 158 16.31 1.50 -3.67
CA CYS A 158 15.55 2.19 -2.62
C CYS A 158 16.40 2.36 -1.35
N GLN A 159 16.44 3.58 -0.81
CA GLN A 159 17.17 3.90 0.44
C GLN A 159 16.32 3.66 1.69
N PHE A 160 14.99 3.69 1.54
CA PHE A 160 14.05 3.33 2.59
C PHE A 160 13.16 2.18 2.10
N ALA A 161 13.32 1.02 2.74
CA ALA A 161 12.46 -0.14 2.56
C ALA A 161 12.30 -0.82 3.93
N LYS A 162 11.09 -0.79 4.48
CA LYS A 162 10.78 -1.40 5.78
C LYS A 162 9.52 -2.24 5.69
N GLN A 163 9.36 -3.17 6.63
CA GLN A 163 8.13 -3.92 6.81
C GLN A 163 7.47 -3.53 8.14
N GLY A 164 6.14 -3.43 8.13
CA GLY A 164 5.30 -3.23 9.30
C GLY A 164 4.17 -4.24 9.36
N PHE A 165 3.44 -4.26 10.46
CA PHE A 165 2.33 -5.18 10.70
C PHE A 165 1.07 -4.42 11.05
N SER A 166 -0.06 -4.70 10.40
CA SER A 166 -1.32 -3.97 10.67
C SER A 166 -1.79 -4.11 12.11
N LYS A 167 -1.47 -5.23 12.77
CA LYS A 167 -1.84 -5.50 14.17
C LYS A 167 -1.03 -4.71 15.19
N ASP A 168 0.19 -4.26 14.84
CA ASP A 168 0.97 -3.35 15.68
C ASP A 168 0.67 -1.90 15.26
N LEU A 169 -0.48 -1.39 15.70
CA LEU A 169 -0.96 -0.06 15.31
C LEU A 169 0.05 1.05 15.69
N LYS A 170 0.67 0.94 16.87
CA LYS A 170 1.62 1.94 17.35
C LYS A 170 2.90 1.93 16.53
N GLY A 171 3.50 0.74 16.33
CA GLY A 171 4.71 0.61 15.52
C GLY A 171 4.46 0.98 14.06
N LEU A 172 3.33 0.57 13.48
CA LEU A 172 2.97 0.92 12.11
C LEU A 172 2.82 2.44 11.92
N LYS A 173 2.19 3.14 12.87
CA LYS A 173 2.08 4.60 12.82
C LYS A 173 3.46 5.27 12.82
N GLU A 174 4.38 4.85 13.68
CA GLU A 174 5.76 5.41 13.69
C GLU A 174 6.50 5.11 12.39
N LEU A 175 6.38 3.89 11.85
CA LEU A 175 6.98 3.54 10.55
C LEU A 175 6.42 4.38 9.39
N ILE A 176 5.13 4.68 9.39
CA ILE A 176 4.52 5.56 8.38
C ILE A 176 5.09 6.98 8.52
N LYS A 177 5.25 7.49 9.74
CA LYS A 177 5.85 8.82 9.96
C LYS A 177 7.29 8.88 9.46
N GLU A 178 8.09 7.85 9.77
CA GLU A 178 9.45 7.73 9.25
C GLU A 178 9.48 7.67 7.71
N ALA A 179 8.54 6.96 7.09
CA ALA A 179 8.45 6.86 5.64
C ALA A 179 8.00 8.17 4.96
N ILE A 180 7.19 8.98 5.64
CA ILE A 180 6.78 10.33 5.17
C ILE A 180 7.95 11.33 5.30
N LEU A 181 8.75 11.23 6.35
CA LEU A 181 9.85 12.15 6.62
C LEU A 181 11.15 11.78 5.88
N HIS A 182 11.21 10.61 5.25
CA HIS A 182 12.38 10.19 4.49
C HIS A 182 12.55 11.03 3.21
N PRO A 183 13.71 11.66 2.98
CA PRO A 183 13.96 12.46 1.78
C PRO A 183 14.23 11.57 0.56
N GLY A 184 13.17 11.00 -0.01
CA GLY A 184 13.28 10.08 -1.15
C GLY A 184 12.10 9.13 -1.25
N PHE A 185 12.24 8.13 -2.12
CA PHE A 185 11.21 7.11 -2.26
C PHE A 185 11.24 6.14 -1.07
N ALA A 186 10.13 6.02 -0.36
CA ALA A 186 10.03 5.20 0.83
C ALA A 186 9.03 4.06 0.65
N LEU A 187 9.52 2.82 0.59
CA LEU A 187 8.67 1.63 0.63
C LEU A 187 8.36 1.24 2.09
N LEU A 188 7.07 1.10 2.41
CA LEU A 188 6.60 0.39 3.60
C LEU A 188 5.68 -0.75 3.18
N ASP A 189 6.19 -1.97 3.32
CA ASP A 189 5.46 -3.22 3.11
C ASP A 189 4.69 -3.58 4.38
N ILE A 190 3.36 -3.64 4.34
CA ILE A 190 2.52 -3.79 5.52
C ILE A 190 1.80 -5.13 5.49
N VAL A 191 2.29 -6.08 6.29
CA VAL A 191 1.66 -7.39 6.47
C VAL A 191 0.33 -7.21 7.19
N GLN A 192 -0.74 -7.73 6.60
CA GLN A 192 -2.09 -7.59 7.13
C GLN A 192 -2.97 -8.82 6.93
N ASP A 193 -4.01 -8.92 7.76
CA ASP A 193 -4.98 -10.02 7.68
C ASP A 193 -6.07 -9.77 6.62
N CYS A 194 -6.40 -10.82 5.87
CA CYS A 194 -7.60 -10.90 5.03
C CYS A 194 -8.52 -12.04 5.51
N PRO A 195 -9.43 -11.79 6.46
CA PRO A 195 -10.23 -12.84 7.10
C PRO A 195 -11.22 -13.54 6.15
N SER A 196 -11.48 -12.97 4.98
CA SER A 196 -12.40 -13.57 4.00
C SER A 196 -11.75 -14.64 3.13
N PHE A 197 -10.46 -14.49 2.79
CA PHE A 197 -9.81 -15.33 1.79
C PHE A 197 -8.49 -15.96 2.22
N LYS A 198 -7.72 -15.32 3.11
CA LYS A 198 -6.47 -15.91 3.63
C LYS A 198 -6.80 -16.95 4.70
N ARG A 199 -6.36 -18.20 4.49
CA ARG A 199 -6.66 -19.37 5.33
C ARG A 199 -5.41 -20.12 5.82
N TRP A 200 -4.24 -19.58 5.53
CA TRP A 200 -2.94 -20.09 5.93
C TRP A 200 -2.25 -19.10 6.87
#